data_AF-A0A4V5SUB2-F1
#
_entry.id   AF-A0A4V5SUB2-F1
#
_cell.length_a   1.000
_cell.length_b   1.000
_cell.length_c   1.000
_cell.angle_alpha   90.00
_cell.angle_beta   90.00
_cell.angle_gamma   90.00
#
_symmetry.space_group_name_H-M   'P 1'
#
loop_
_entity.id
_entity.type
_entity.pdbx_description
1 polymer ?
#
loop_
_entity_poly.entity_id
_entity_poly.type
_entity_poly.pdbx_seq_one_letter_code
_entity_poly.pdbx_strand_id
1 'polypeptide(L)'
;MHNSLEFLLDSLIRNRIESLYIELIKNNSSYNQFSSERNLYFKQLHELLSEDIQKTLFLFDDADLSVQAILESEIYLQGFKDALHLHNEIPRPNQGHSPMREYYVR
;
A
#
# COMPACT_ATOMS: atom_id res chain seq x y z
N MET A 1 8.42 24.47 8.88
CA MET A 1 7.50 24.19 7.76
C MET A 1 7.71 22.77 7.19
N HIS A 2 7.84 21.75 8.05
CA HIS A 2 7.96 20.34 7.59
C HIS A 2 6.61 19.61 7.50
N ASN A 3 5.57 20.14 8.13
CA ASN A 3 4.30 19.44 8.29
C ASN A 3 3.39 19.44 7.04
N SER A 4 3.66 20.27 6.01
CA SER A 4 2.78 20.33 4.83
C SER A 4 3.02 19.19 3.86
N LEU A 5 4.26 18.72 3.72
CA LEU A 5 4.58 17.64 2.79
C LEU A 5 4.10 16.29 3.32
N GLU A 6 4.32 16.02 4.61
CA GLU A 6 3.78 14.84 5.29
C GLU A 6 2.26 14.78 5.19
N PHE A 7 1.56 15.88 5.49
CA PHE A 7 0.10 15.93 5.39
C PHE A 7 -0.41 15.70 3.96
N LEU A 8 0.27 16.25 2.95
CA LEU A 8 -0.08 16.03 1.54
C LEU A 8 0.20 14.59 1.10
N LEU A 9 1.31 14.00 1.55
CA LEU A 9 1.64 12.60 1.28
C LEU A 9 0.62 11.66 1.95
N ASP A 10 0.22 11.92 3.18
CA ASP A 10 -0.77 11.12 3.89
C ASP A 10 -2.12 11.12 3.17
N SER A 11 -2.55 12.29 2.67
CA SER A 11 -3.77 12.42 1.86
C SER A 11 -3.67 11.66 0.52
N LEU A 12 -2.53 11.76 -0.18
CA LEU A 12 -2.28 11.03 -1.42
C LEU A 12 -2.27 9.51 -1.21
N ILE A 13 -1.61 9.05 -0.14
CA ILE A 13 -1.54 7.64 0.25
C ILE A 13 -2.95 7.11 0.53
N ARG A 14 -3.75 7.80 1.34
CA ARG A 14 -5.14 7.41 1.66
C ARG A 14 -5.99 7.28 0.40
N ASN A 15 -5.98 8.30 -0.47
CA ASN A 15 -6.75 8.27 -1.73
C ASN A 15 -6.33 7.10 -2.63
N ARG A 16 -5.02 6.80 -2.67
CA ARG A 16 -4.51 5.68 -3.46
C ARG A 16 -4.95 4.33 -2.88
N ILE A 17 -4.85 4.15 -1.56
CA ILE A 17 -5.32 2.94 -0.86
C ILE A 17 -6.80 2.71 -1.17
N GLU A 18 -7.63 3.74 -1.04
CA GLU A 18 -9.07 3.65 -1.28
C GLU A 18 -9.36 3.24 -2.73
N SER A 19 -8.68 3.84 -3.70
CA SER A 19 -8.83 3.46 -5.11
C SER A 19 -8.44 2.01 -5.37
N LEU A 20 -7.31 1.55 -4.82
CA LEU A 20 -6.85 0.17 -4.97
C LEU A 20 -7.83 -0.82 -4.32
N TYR A 21 -8.38 -0.46 -3.16
CA TYR A 21 -9.37 -1.27 -2.47
C TYR A 21 -10.66 -1.41 -3.27
N ILE A 22 -11.17 -0.31 -3.84
CA ILE A 22 -12.35 -0.31 -4.71
C ILE A 22 -12.11 -1.19 -5.94
N GLU A 23 -10.93 -1.09 -6.56
CA GLU A 23 -10.56 -1.92 -7.71
C GLU A 23 -10.46 -3.40 -7.34
N LEU A 24 -9.85 -3.72 -6.21
CA LEU A 24 -9.72 -5.08 -5.68
C LEU A 24 -11.08 -5.72 -5.47
N ILE A 25 -12.02 -5.02 -4.82
CA ILE A 25 -13.39 -5.52 -4.62
C ILE A 25 -14.10 -5.76 -5.95
N LYS A 26 -13.95 -4.85 -6.93
CA LYS A 26 -14.67 -4.98 -8.20
C LYS A 26 -14.13 -6.12 -9.06
N ASN A 27 -12.82 -6.34 -9.04
CA ASN A 27 -12.15 -7.13 -10.06
C ASN A 27 -11.61 -8.48 -9.54
N ASN A 28 -11.53 -8.69 -8.22
CA ASN A 28 -10.93 -9.89 -7.64
C ASN A 28 -11.97 -10.75 -6.91
N SER A 29 -12.54 -11.72 -7.62
CA SER A 29 -13.54 -12.64 -7.06
C SER A 29 -12.98 -13.52 -5.94
N SER A 30 -11.73 -13.97 -6.04
CA SER A 30 -11.08 -14.77 -4.99
C SER A 30 -10.94 -13.99 -3.69
N TYR A 31 -10.54 -12.72 -3.78
CA TYR A 31 -10.50 -11.82 -2.62
C TYR A 31 -11.89 -11.67 -2.00
N ASN A 32 -12.93 -11.44 -2.79
CA ASN A 32 -14.29 -11.28 -2.29
C ASN A 32 -14.80 -12.53 -1.58
N GLN A 33 -14.55 -13.70 -2.17
CA GLN A 33 -14.93 -14.97 -1.57
C GLN A 33 -14.20 -15.18 -0.24
N PHE A 34 -12.88 -15.05 -0.23
CA PHE A 34 -12.07 -15.21 0.97
C PHE A 34 -12.49 -14.22 2.08
N SER A 35 -12.69 -12.95 1.73
CA SER A 35 -13.15 -11.92 2.66
C SER A 35 -14.53 -12.25 3.25
N SER A 36 -15.45 -12.75 2.43
CA SER A 36 -16.79 -13.16 2.88
C SER A 36 -16.73 -14.36 3.82
N GLU A 37 -15.95 -15.38 3.48
CA GLU A 37 -15.74 -16.56 4.32
C GLU A 37 -15.10 -16.19 5.66
N ARG A 38 -14.05 -15.35 5.63
CA ARG A 38 -13.42 -14.83 6.85
C ARG A 38 -14.44 -14.13 7.75
N ASN A 39 -15.26 -13.24 7.19
CA ASN A 39 -16.27 -12.51 7.95
C ASN A 39 -17.35 -13.45 8.54
N LEU A 40 -17.72 -14.51 7.82
CA LEU A 40 -18.63 -15.53 8.33
C LEU A 40 -18.03 -16.25 9.54
N TYR A 41 -16.81 -16.77 9.42
CA TYR A 41 -16.13 -17.47 10.52
C TYR A 41 -15.91 -16.57 11.73
N PHE A 42 -15.57 -15.30 11.48
CA PHE A 42 -15.41 -14.32 12.54
C PHE A 42 -16.70 -14.12 13.33
N LYS A 43 -17.85 -13.95 12.65
CA LYS A 43 -19.15 -13.85 13.33
C LYS A 43 -19.47 -15.10 14.15
N GLN A 44 -19.25 -16.29 13.57
CA GLN A 44 -19.48 -17.55 14.27
C GLN A 44 -18.62 -17.68 15.53
N LEU A 45 -17.36 -17.26 15.48
CA LEU A 45 -16.49 -17.24 16.65
C LEU A 45 -17.05 -16.32 17.74
N HIS A 46 -17.47 -15.10 17.40
CA HIS A 46 -18.06 -14.19 18.38
C HIS A 46 -19.34 -14.74 19.04
N GLU A 47 -20.21 -15.40 18.26
CA GLU A 47 -21.46 -15.97 18.77
C GLU A 47 -21.25 -17.19 19.69
N LEU A 48 -20.15 -17.93 19.51
CA LEU A 48 -19.85 -19.15 20.28
C LEU A 48 -19.06 -18.89 21.57
N LEU A 49 -18.47 -17.71 21.73
CA LEU A 49 -17.63 -17.37 22.87
C LEU A 49 -18.44 -16.92 24.08
N SER A 50 -17.94 -17.23 25.28
CA SER A 50 -18.49 -16.70 26.53
C SER A 50 -18.24 -15.20 26.65
N GLU A 51 -19.08 -14.51 27.40
CA GLU A 51 -19.07 -13.04 27.54
C GLU A 51 -17.71 -12.49 28.02
N ASP A 52 -17.04 -13.19 28.94
CA ASP A 52 -15.71 -12.84 29.44
C ASP A 52 -14.63 -12.88 28.33
N ILE A 53 -14.75 -13.83 27.40
CA ILE A 53 -13.80 -13.97 26.28
C ILE A 53 -14.13 -12.98 25.16
N GLN A 54 -15.41 -12.70 24.91
CA GLN A 54 -15.83 -11.71 23.90
C GLN A 54 -15.23 -10.33 24.17
N LYS A 55 -15.18 -9.91 25.44
CA LYS A 55 -14.55 -8.63 25.82
C LYS A 55 -13.05 -8.61 25.52
N THR A 56 -12.36 -9.71 25.81
CA THR A 56 -10.92 -9.84 25.53
C THR A 56 -10.64 -9.85 24.03
N LEU A 57 -11.47 -10.57 23.27
CA LEU A 57 -11.38 -10.63 21.81
C LEU A 57 -11.61 -9.25 21.19
N PHE A 58 -12.62 -8.51 21.63
CA PHE A 58 -12.87 -7.13 21.19
C PHE A 58 -11.65 -6.22 21.38
N LEU A 59 -11.00 -6.27 22.56
CA LEU A 59 -9.80 -5.47 22.82
C LEU A 59 -8.61 -5.91 21.96
N PHE A 60 -8.50 -7.21 21.68
CA PHE A 60 -7.48 -7.73 20.77
C PHE A 60 -7.71 -7.21 19.34
N ASP A 61 -8.93 -7.28 18.83
CA ASP A 61 -9.26 -6.83 17.48
C ASP A 61 -9.04 -5.33 17.30
N ASP A 62 -9.39 -4.51 18.31
CA ASP A 62 -9.15 -3.07 18.29
C ASP A 62 -7.64 -2.72 18.26
N ALA A 63 -6.85 -3.47 19.04
CA ALA A 63 -5.39 -3.34 19.02
C ALA A 63 -4.79 -3.78 17.68
N ASP A 64 -5.26 -4.89 17.10
CA ASP A 64 -4.78 -5.40 15.81
C ASP A 64 -5.10 -4.43 14.66
N LEU A 65 -6.31 -3.88 14.64
CA LEU A 65 -6.71 -2.82 13.69
C LEU A 65 -5.82 -1.57 13.82
N SER A 66 -5.51 -1.18 15.06
CA SER A 66 -4.63 -0.03 15.31
C SER A 66 -3.21 -0.28 14.79
N VAL A 67 -2.68 -1.49 15.00
CA VAL A 67 -1.37 -1.90 14.48
C VAL A 67 -1.38 -1.93 12.96
N GLN A 68 -2.42 -2.50 12.34
CA GLN A 68 -2.57 -2.53 10.88
C GLN A 68 -2.57 -1.11 10.29
N ALA A 69 -3.32 -0.18 10.87
CA ALA A 69 -3.38 1.20 10.40
C ALA A 69 -2.02 1.92 10.46
N ILE A 70 -1.22 1.67 11.51
CA ILE A 70 0.15 2.20 11.61
C ILE A 70 1.03 1.59 10.52
N LEU A 71 1.01 0.26 10.37
CA LEU A 71 1.84 -0.45 9.41
C LEU A 71 1.52 -0.08 7.96
N GLU A 72 0.24 0.10 7.61
CA GLU A 72 -0.17 0.51 6.27
C GLU A 72 0.50 1.81 5.85
N SER A 73 0.46 2.85 6.69
CA SER A 73 1.10 4.13 6.37
C SER A 73 2.60 3.99 6.13
N GLU A 74 3.30 3.25 7.01
CA GLU A 74 4.74 3.01 6.89
C GLU A 74 5.09 2.22 5.62
N ILE A 75 4.34 1.18 5.29
CA ILE A 75 4.55 0.36 4.08
C ILE A 75 4.36 1.22 2.81
N TYR A 76 3.30 2.03 2.75
CA TYR A 76 3.06 2.88 1.59
C TYR A 76 4.10 3.98 1.44
N LEU A 77 4.50 4.62 2.56
CA LEU A 77 5.55 5.64 2.54
C LEU A 77 6.88 5.04 2.10
N GLN A 78 7.24 3.84 2.59
CA GLN A 78 8.46 3.16 2.18
C GLN A 78 8.39 2.76 0.70
N GLY A 79 7.29 2.16 0.24
CA GLY A 79 7.12 1.83 -1.19
C GLY A 79 7.20 3.05 -2.10
N PHE A 80 6.71 4.21 -1.65
CA PHE A 80 6.86 5.47 -2.38
C PHE A 80 8.33 5.94 -2.44
N LYS A 81 9.07 5.87 -1.31
CA LYS A 81 10.51 6.18 -1.27
C LYS A 81 11.30 5.26 -2.20
N ASP A 82 10.99 3.96 -2.19
CA ASP A 82 11.63 2.96 -3.05
C ASP A 82 11.38 3.25 -4.54
N ALA A 83 10.14 3.61 -4.91
CA ALA A 83 9.80 4.00 -6.28
C ALA A 83 10.55 5.26 -6.74
N LEU A 84 10.70 6.26 -5.87
CA LEU A 84 11.50 7.45 -6.16
C LEU A 84 12.99 7.11 -6.34
N HIS A 85 13.51 6.20 -5.51
CA HIS A 85 14.89 5.75 -5.62
C HIS A 85 15.13 5.05 -6.97
N LEU A 86 14.28 4.07 -7.31
CA LEU A 86 14.33 3.39 -8.60
C LEU A 86 14.19 4.36 -9.79
N HIS A 87 13.31 5.35 -9.70
CA HIS A 87 13.17 6.37 -10.74
C HIS A 87 14.47 7.17 -10.98
N ASN A 88 15.17 7.53 -9.90
CA ASN A 88 16.43 8.25 -9.98
C ASN A 88 17.59 7.39 -10.51
N GLU A 89 17.48 6.06 -10.39
CA GLU A 89 18.47 5.10 -10.91
C GLU A 89 18.28 4.78 -12.40
N ILE A 90 17.11 5.06 -12.98
CA ILE A 90 16.87 4.87 -14.42
C ILE A 90 17.72 5.91 -15.18
N PRO A 91 18.73 5.49 -15.97
CA PRO A 91 19.51 6.41 -16.78
C PRO A 91 18.57 7.09 -17.78
N ARG A 92 18.59 8.43 -17.83
CA ARG A 92 17.87 9.13 -18.89
C ARG A 92 18.39 8.61 -20.24
N PRO A 93 17.51 8.22 -21.17
CA PRO A 93 17.96 7.74 -22.47
C PRO A 93 18.85 8.82 -23.08
N ASN A 94 20.07 8.42 -23.44
CA ASN A 94 21.12 9.26 -24.02
C ASN A 94 20.51 10.28 -24.98
N GLN A 95 20.52 11.57 -24.60
CA GLN A 95 20.41 12.64 -25.59
C GLN A 95 21.68 12.55 -26.43
N GLY A 96 21.58 11.87 -27.56
CA GLY A 96 22.70 11.49 -28.41
C GLY A 96 23.58 12.67 -28.75
N HIS A 97 24.74 12.77 -28.09
CA HIS A 97 25.89 13.42 -28.67
C HIS A 97 26.47 12.44 -29.69
N SER A 98 26.19 12.70 -30.96
CA SER A 98 26.80 11.99 -32.08
C SER A 98 28.31 12.28 -32.06
N PRO A 99 29.20 11.27 -32.02
CA PRO A 99 30.62 11.52 -32.21
C PRO A 99 30.86 11.84 -33.69
N MET A 100 31.40 13.03 -33.95
CA MET A 100 31.94 13.45 -35.25
C MET A 100 32.85 12.34 -35.80
N ARG A 101 32.45 11.72 -36.92
CA ARG A 101 33.34 10.88 -37.72
C ARG A 101 34.24 11.80 -38.54
N GLU A 102 35.49 11.95 -38.12
CA GLU A 102 36.55 12.47 -38.99
C GLU A 102 36.75 11.49 -40.16
N TYR A 103 36.31 11.89 -41.35
CA TYR A 103 36.66 11.21 -42.58
C TYR A 103 38.10 11.60 -42.93
N TYR A 104 39.06 10.70 -42.69
CA TYR A 104 40.37 10.80 -43.31
C TYR A 104 40.26 10.44 -44.79
N VAL A 105 40.53 11.43 -45.65
CA VAL A 105 40.76 11.27 -47.09
C VAL A 105 42.09 10.54 -47.29
N ARG A 106 42.07 9.46 -48.08
CA ARG A 106 43.24 8.95 -48.79
C ARG A 106 42.86 8.64 -50.21
#